data_AF-A0A1J5NZQ3-F1
#
_entry.id   AF-A0A1J5NZQ3-F1
#
_cell.length_a   1.000
_cell.length_b   1.000
_cell.length_c   1.000
_cell.angle_alpha   90.00
_cell.angle_beta   90.00
_cell.angle_gamma   90.00
#
_symmetry.space_group_name_H-M   'P 1'
#
loop_
_entity.id
_entity.type
_entity.pdbx_description
1 polymer ?
#
loop_
_entity_poly.entity_id
_entity_poly.type
_entity_poly.pdbx_seq_one_letter_code
_entity_poly.pdbx_strand_id
1 'polypeptide(L)'
;MIAADINSSLVHGLAEVDRASVRIEGPLKMSQVESILVDGDDAIPDLTAAVEALPRSEAEDPDADAEFLVSQAEGHELLWYAASEIAELLLVDG
;
A
#
# COMPACT_ATOMS: atom_id res chain seq x y z
N MET A 1 0.14 -5.70 2.80
CA MET A 1 0.15 -4.74 1.67
C MET A 1 1.53 -4.74 1.04
N ILE A 2 1.61 -4.46 -0.27
CA ILE A 2 2.87 -4.27 -0.99
C ILE A 2 2.77 -2.94 -1.74
N ALA A 3 3.81 -2.11 -1.64
CA ALA A 3 4.00 -0.92 -2.47
C ALA A 3 5.30 -1.06 -3.27
N ALA A 4 5.31 -0.52 -4.48
CA ALA A 4 6.49 -0.52 -5.35
C ALA A 4 6.94 0.92 -5.61
N ASP A 5 8.22 1.18 -5.39
CA ASP A 5 8.84 2.42 -5.81
C ASP A 5 9.25 2.32 -7.28
N ILE A 6 8.85 3.31 -8.07
CA ILE A 6 9.06 3.35 -9.52
C ILE A 6 9.44 4.76 -9.93
N ASN A 7 10.15 4.88 -11.04
CA ASN A 7 10.48 6.17 -11.58
C ASN A 7 9.22 7.02 -11.87
N SER A 8 9.16 8.24 -11.33
CA SER A 8 7.99 9.12 -11.43
C SER A 8 7.60 9.51 -12.86
N SER A 9 8.52 9.41 -13.83
CA SER A 9 8.20 9.63 -15.25
C SER A 9 7.21 8.60 -15.83
N LEU A 10 7.01 7.47 -15.15
CA LEU A 10 6.06 6.43 -15.50
C LEU A 10 4.64 6.69 -14.95
N VAL A 11 4.47 7.73 -14.14
CA VAL A 11 3.24 8.01 -13.39
C VAL A 11 2.64 9.34 -13.83
N HIS A 12 1.36 9.32 -14.19
CA HIS A 12 0.60 10.52 -14.55
C HIS A 12 -0.49 10.77 -13.51
N GLY A 13 -0.56 11.98 -12.94
CA GLY A 13 -1.63 12.36 -12.04
C GLY A 13 -2.98 12.50 -12.75
N LEU A 14 -4.07 12.15 -12.04
CA LEU A 14 -5.47 12.26 -12.49
C LEU A 14 -6.24 13.19 -11.54
N ALA A 15 -5.82 14.46 -11.51
CA ALA A 15 -6.32 15.44 -10.54
C ALA A 15 -7.83 15.72 -10.68
N GLU A 16 -8.41 15.47 -11.85
CA GLU A 16 -9.84 15.56 -12.11
C GLU A 16 -10.67 14.44 -11.45
N VAL A 17 -10.03 13.33 -11.06
CA VAL A 17 -10.68 12.21 -10.34
C VAL A 17 -10.53 12.43 -8.84
N ASP A 18 -9.30 12.53 -8.36
CA ASP A 18 -8.93 12.85 -6.98
C ASP A 18 -7.46 13.29 -6.94
N ARG A 19 -7.09 14.07 -5.92
CA ARG A 19 -5.71 14.56 -5.74
C ARG A 19 -4.64 13.46 -5.60
N ALA A 20 -5.01 12.28 -5.13
CA ALA A 20 -4.13 11.11 -4.98
C ALA A 20 -4.25 10.11 -6.14
N SER A 21 -5.17 10.33 -7.09
CA SER A 21 -5.34 9.43 -8.23
C SER A 21 -4.19 9.55 -9.23
N VAL A 22 -3.67 8.41 -9.67
CA VAL A 22 -2.60 8.33 -10.67
C VAL A 22 -2.87 7.23 -11.69
N ARG A 23 -2.18 7.31 -12.84
CA ARG A 23 -2.21 6.32 -13.91
C ARG A 23 -0.81 5.98 -14.39
N ILE A 24 -0.57 4.68 -14.55
CA ILE A 24 0.61 4.14 -15.22
C ILE A 24 0.19 3.68 -16.62
N GLU A 25 0.89 4.12 -17.66
CA GLU A 25 0.58 3.73 -19.04
C GLU A 25 1.17 2.36 -19.38
N GLY A 26 0.30 1.39 -19.65
CA GLY A 26 0.70 0.03 -20.00
C GLY A 26 1.17 -0.82 -18.82
N PRO A 27 1.71 -2.01 -19.08
CA PRO A 27 2.16 -2.91 -18.03
C PRO A 27 3.46 -2.40 -17.38
N LEU A 28 3.48 -2.41 -16.04
CA LEU A 28 4.70 -2.18 -15.27
C LEU A 28 5.58 -3.45 -15.29
N LYS A 29 6.82 -3.33 -15.75
CA LYS A 29 7.79 -4.44 -15.73
C LYS A 29 8.55 -4.45 -14.41
N MET A 30 8.94 -5.63 -13.93
CA MET A 30 9.77 -5.77 -12.72
C MET A 30 11.10 -4.99 -12.82
N SER A 31 11.65 -4.85 -14.03
CA SER A 31 12.87 -4.06 -14.26
C SER A 31 12.69 -2.54 -14.06
N GLN A 32 11.46 -2.06 -13.86
CA GLN A 32 11.13 -0.66 -13.61
C GLN A 32 10.87 -0.38 -12.11
N VAL A 33 10.94 -1.41 -11.27
CA VAL A 33 10.80 -1.30 -9.82
C VAL A 33 12.17 -1.03 -9.22
N GLU A 34 12.28 0.03 -8.42
CA GLU A 34 13.51 0.45 -7.74
C GLU A 34 13.62 -0.21 -6.36
N SER A 35 12.48 -0.34 -5.66
CA SER A 35 12.35 -1.08 -4.40
C SER A 35 10.90 -1.51 -4.17
N ILE A 36 10.69 -2.44 -3.23
CA ILE A 36 9.35 -2.75 -2.71
C ILE A 36 9.32 -2.53 -1.20
N LEU A 37 8.17 -2.08 -0.73
CA LEU A 37 7.84 -1.89 0.66
C LEU A 37 6.74 -2.90 1.01
N VAL A 38 6.97 -3.71 2.03
CA VAL A 38 6.10 -4.84 2.39
C VAL A 38 5.71 -4.71 3.85
N ASP A 39 4.43 -4.88 4.16
CA ASP A 39 3.98 -4.98 5.56
C ASP A 39 4.65 -6.17 6.25
N GLY A 40 5.04 -6.01 7.51
CA GLY A 40 5.43 -7.12 8.36
C GLY A 40 4.24 -8.02 8.74
N ASP A 41 4.53 -9.26 9.14
CA ASP A 41 3.50 -10.20 9.62
C ASP A 41 2.76 -9.68 10.86
N ASP A 42 3.40 -8.82 11.65
CA ASP A 42 2.85 -8.17 12.83
C ASP A 42 1.78 -7.11 12.50
N ALA A 43 1.73 -6.61 11.26
CA ALA A 43 0.69 -5.69 10.81
C ALA A 43 -0.66 -6.38 10.51
N ILE A 44 -0.67 -7.71 10.34
CA ILE A 44 -1.86 -8.47 9.91
C ILE A 44 -3.09 -8.22 10.82
N PRO A 45 -2.99 -8.26 12.16
CA PRO A 45 -4.15 -8.05 13.03
C PRO A 45 -4.74 -6.64 12.88
N ASP A 46 -3.89 -5.62 12.83
CA ASP A 46 -4.32 -4.22 12.74
C ASP A 46 -4.88 -3.90 11.36
N LEU A 47 -4.28 -4.43 10.29
CA LEU A 47 -4.82 -4.32 8.92
C LEU A 47 -6.19 -4.99 8.81
N THR A 48 -6.36 -6.17 9.42
CA THR A 48 -7.66 -6.86 9.43
C THR A 48 -8.71 -6.02 10.15
N ALA A 49 -8.38 -5.47 11.32
CA ALA A 49 -9.27 -4.61 12.08
C ALA A 49 -9.62 -3.32 11.32
N ALA A 50 -8.65 -2.72 10.63
CA ALA A 50 -8.86 -1.53 9.81
C ALA A 50 -9.82 -1.80 8.64
N VAL A 51 -9.64 -2.91 7.92
CA VAL A 51 -10.54 -3.29 6.80
C VAL A 51 -11.98 -3.48 7.29
N GLU A 52 -12.18 -4.11 8.45
CA GLU A 52 -13.51 -4.28 9.04
C GLU A 52 -14.11 -2.95 9.54
N ALA A 53 -13.26 -2.02 9.98
CA ALA A 53 -13.67 -0.70 10.46
C ALA A 53 -13.95 0.31 9.35
N LEU A 54 -13.38 0.12 8.15
CA LEU A 54 -13.39 1.09 7.05
C LEU A 54 -14.79 1.64 6.71
N PRO A 55 -15.87 0.84 6.59
CA PRO A 55 -17.19 1.38 6.27
C PRO A 55 -17.75 2.33 7.35
N ARG A 56 -17.38 2.14 8.62
CA ARG A 56 -17.77 3.04 9.72
C ARG A 56 -16.90 4.28 9.78
N SER A 57 -15.63 4.16 9.37
CA SER A 57 -14.70 5.29 9.27
C SER A 57 -15.04 6.23 8.12
N GLU A 58 -15.70 5.75 7.06
CA GLU A 58 -16.07 6.55 5.87
C GLU A 58 -17.56 6.94 5.82
N ALA A 59 -18.31 6.71 6.91
CA ALA A 59 -19.71 7.09 6.99
C ALA A 59 -19.88 8.62 7.04
N GLU A 60 -21.10 9.11 6.73
CA GLU A 60 -21.42 10.55 6.82
C GLU A 60 -21.17 11.14 8.22
N ASP A 61 -21.33 10.32 9.26
CA ASP A 61 -20.96 10.59 10.65
C ASP A 61 -19.97 9.50 11.10
N PRO A 62 -18.66 9.74 10.97
CA PRO A 62 -17.65 8.70 11.14
C PRO A 62 -17.42 8.33 12.61
N ASP A 63 -17.25 7.03 12.85
CA ASP A 63 -16.97 6.49 14.18
C ASP A 63 -15.49 6.69 14.52
N ALA A 64 -15.21 7.48 15.58
CA ALA A 64 -13.84 7.80 16.00
C ALA A 64 -13.00 6.56 16.36
N ASP A 65 -13.61 5.49 16.90
CA ASP A 65 -12.89 4.25 17.17
C ASP A 65 -12.54 3.54 15.86
N ALA A 66 -13.40 3.64 14.84
CA ALA A 66 -13.12 3.11 13.51
C ALA A 66 -12.00 3.89 12.82
N GLU A 67 -12.02 5.23 12.89
CA GLU A 67 -10.94 6.09 12.37
C GLU A 67 -9.60 5.76 13.04
N PHE A 68 -9.60 5.52 14.35
CA PHE A 68 -8.39 5.14 15.09
C PHE A 68 -7.83 3.79 14.61
N LEU A 69 -8.68 2.79 14.36
CA LEU A 69 -8.26 1.50 13.83
C LEU A 69 -7.65 1.62 12.43
N VAL A 70 -8.25 2.44 11.55
CA VAL A 70 -7.70 2.71 10.21
C VAL A 70 -6.33 3.41 10.32
N SER A 71 -6.22 4.43 11.17
CA SER A 71 -4.95 5.15 11.37
C SER A 71 -3.86 4.28 11.99
N GLN A 72 -4.20 3.33 12.88
CA GLN A 72 -3.22 2.39 13.43
C GLN A 72 -2.59 1.51 12.35
N ALA A 73 -3.36 1.06 11.35
CA ALA A 73 -2.81 0.24 10.27
C ALA A 73 -1.75 1.00 9.45
N GLU A 74 -1.89 2.32 9.30
CA GLU A 74 -0.92 3.19 8.61
C GLU A 74 0.38 3.41 9.41
N GLY A 75 0.36 3.14 10.72
CA GLY A 75 1.49 3.38 11.63
C GLY A 75 2.57 2.28 11.60
N HIS A 76 2.34 1.18 10.88
CA HIS A 76 3.29 0.07 10.78
C HIS A 76 4.51 0.45 9.93
N GLU A 77 5.70 0.07 10.38
CA GLU A 77 6.91 0.21 9.57
C GLU A 77 6.85 -0.79 8.40
N LEU A 78 7.18 -0.29 7.20
CA LEU A 78 7.26 -1.13 6.03
C LEU A 78 8.66 -1.69 5.87
N LEU A 79 8.76 -3.00 5.66
CA LEU A 79 10.01 -3.67 5.32
C LEU A 79 10.44 -3.23 3.92
N TRP A 80 11.67 -2.73 3.80
CA TRP A 80 12.23 -2.27 2.54
C TRP A 80 13.11 -3.35 1.90
N TYR A 81 12.89 -3.59 0.61
CA TYR A 81 13.69 -4.52 -0.19
C TYR A 81 14.14 -3.86 -1.49
N ALA A 82 15.42 -4.00 -1.82
CA ALA A 82 15.97 -3.56 -3.09
C ALA A 82 15.40 -4.38 -4.26
N ALA A 83 15.40 -3.82 -5.47
CA ALA A 83 14.95 -4.52 -6.67
C ALA A 83 15.59 -5.91 -6.88
N SER A 84 16.85 -6.09 -6.48
CA SER A 84 17.57 -7.37 -6.56
C SER A 84 17.08 -8.43 -5.57
N GLU A 85 16.49 -8.02 -4.46
CA GLU A 85 16.02 -8.90 -3.39
C GLU A 85 14.58 -9.40 -3.65
N ILE A 86 13.85 -8.77 -4.58
CA ILE A 86 12.47 -9.14 -4.92
C ILE A 86 12.36 -10.59 -5.41
N ALA A 87 13.35 -11.06 -6.18
CA ALA A 87 13.33 -12.43 -6.67
C ALA A 87 13.35 -13.44 -5.52
N GLU A 88 14.10 -13.15 -4.45
CA GLU A 88 14.19 -14.02 -3.27
C GLU A 88 12.88 -14.05 -2.48
N LEU A 89 12.18 -12.90 -2.37
CA LEU A 89 10.85 -12.81 -1.77
C LEU A 89 9.75 -13.57 -2.52
N LEU A 90 9.90 -13.78 -3.82
CA LEU A 90 8.93 -14.55 -4.62
C LEU A 90 9.23 -16.06 -4.65
N LEU A 91 10.43 -16.45 -4.20
CA LEU A 91 10.88 -17.84 -4.14
C LEU A 91 10.61 -18.51 -2.79
N VAL A 92 10.21 -17.74 -1.77
CA VAL A 92 9.61 -18.31 -0.56
C VAL A 92 8.20 -18.73 -0.92
N ASP A 93 8.03 -20.01 -1.23
CA ASP A 93 6.75 -20.64 -1.53
C ASP A 93 5.71 -20.33 -0.42
N GLY A 94 4.48 -20.01 -0.86
CA GLY A 94 3.28 -19.89 -0.03
C GLY A 94 2.61 -21.21 0.30
#